data_AF-A0A2G9EH87-F1
#
_entry.id   AF-A0A2G9EH87-F1
#
_cell.length_a   1.000
_cell.length_b   1.000
_cell.length_c   1.000
_cell.angle_alpha   90.00
_cell.angle_beta   90.00
_cell.angle_gamma   90.00
#
_symmetry.space_group_name_H-M   'P 1'
#
loop_
_entity.id
_entity.type
_entity.pdbx_description
1 polymer ?
#
loop_
_entity_poly.entity_id
_entity_poly.type
_entity_poly.pdbx_seq_one_letter_code
_entity_poly.pdbx_strand_id
1 'polypeptide(L)'
;MTELELMRKKIDEIDEKLLVLFKERLEVSKQIGILKKKYKMDIFDPEREKQIISEATEAMSDNEKKYTESFLHNLMDISKEVQSE
;
A
#
# COMPACT_ATOMS: atom_id res chain seq x y z
N MET A 1 -25.76 -22.53 -2.97
CA MET A 1 -24.55 -21.73 -2.70
C MET A 1 -23.54 -22.63 -2.03
N THR A 2 -22.35 -22.78 -2.60
CA THR A 2 -21.28 -23.63 -2.05
C THR A 2 -20.45 -22.85 -1.02
N GLU A 3 -19.71 -23.56 -0.18
CA GLU A 3 -18.77 -22.94 0.77
C GLU A 3 -17.71 -22.08 0.05
N LEU A 4 -17.26 -22.51 -1.13
CA LEU A 4 -16.35 -21.75 -1.98
C LEU A 4 -16.98 -20.43 -2.46
N GLU A 5 -18.24 -20.43 -2.86
CA GLU A 5 -18.95 -19.21 -3.27
C GLU A 5 -19.09 -18.23 -2.11
N LEU A 6 -19.34 -18.71 -0.89
CA LEU A 6 -19.40 -17.86 0.30
C LEU A 6 -18.04 -17.24 0.62
N MET A 7 -16.95 -18.00 0.50
CA MET A 7 -15.59 -17.47 0.72
C MET A 7 -15.20 -16.44 -0.34
N ARG A 8 -15.58 -16.65 -1.61
CA ARG A 8 -15.35 -15.66 -2.68
C ARG A 8 -16.12 -14.37 -2.42
N LYS A 9 -17.39 -14.47 -2.02
CA LYS A 9 -18.17 -13.27 -1.66
C LYS A 9 -17.53 -12.48 -0.52
N LYS A 10 -16.96 -13.18 0.48
CA LYS A 10 -16.22 -12.52 1.55
C LYS A 10 -14.95 -11.80 1.05
N ILE A 11 -14.26 -12.35 0.05
CA ILE A 11 -13.14 -11.68 -0.62
C ILE A 11 -13.64 -10.43 -1.34
N ASP A 12 -14.72 -10.53 -2.11
CA ASP A 12 -15.29 -9.37 -2.83
C ASP A 12 -15.61 -8.21 -1.86
N GLU A 13 -16.21 -8.52 -0.70
CA GLU A 13 -16.52 -7.53 0.35
C GLU A 13 -15.26 -6.92 1.00
N ILE A 14 -14.14 -7.65 1.04
CA ILE A 14 -12.86 -7.14 1.52
C ILE A 14 -12.23 -6.24 0.45
N ASP A 15 -12.25 -6.67 -0.80
CA ASP A 15 -11.66 -5.95 -1.93
C ASP A 15 -12.35 -4.60 -2.16
N GLU A 16 -13.67 -4.51 -1.97
CA GLU A 16 -14.39 -3.24 -1.98
C GLU A 16 -13.83 -2.24 -0.96
N LYS A 17 -13.52 -2.71 0.26
CA LYS A 17 -12.93 -1.87 1.32
C LYS A 17 -11.49 -1.49 1.00
N LEU A 18 -10.72 -2.43 0.47
CA LEU A 18 -9.34 -2.17 0.04
C LEU A 18 -9.29 -1.11 -1.06
N LEU A 19 -10.20 -1.15 -2.04
CA LEU A 19 -10.27 -0.15 -3.11
C LEU A 19 -10.61 1.25 -2.58
N VAL A 20 -11.47 1.36 -1.57
CA VAL A 20 -11.77 2.65 -0.93
C VAL A 20 -10.51 3.21 -0.24
N LEU A 21 -9.85 2.41 0.58
CA LEU A 21 -8.62 2.81 1.28
C LEU A 21 -7.47 3.12 0.31
N PHE A 22 -7.38 2.35 -0.77
CA PHE A 22 -6.37 2.58 -1.80
C PHE A 22 -6.57 3.92 -2.49
N LYS A 23 -7.80 4.26 -2.89
CA LYS A 23 -8.12 5.58 -3.49
C LYS A 23 -7.78 6.73 -2.56
N GLU A 24 -8.15 6.63 -1.28
CA GLU A 24 -7.78 7.63 -0.27
C GLU A 24 -6.26 7.80 -0.19
N ARG A 25 -5.52 6.68 -0.16
CA ARG A 25 -4.06 6.69 -0.11
C ARG A 25 -3.44 7.30 -1.38
N LEU A 26 -4.04 7.14 -2.55
CA LEU A 26 -3.57 7.78 -3.79
C LEU A 26 -3.72 9.31 -3.71
N GLU A 27 -4.84 9.82 -3.21
CA GLU A 27 -5.03 11.26 -3.03
C GLU A 27 -4.03 11.85 -2.03
N VAL A 28 -3.75 11.15 -0.92
CA VAL A 28 -2.69 11.55 0.02
C VAL A 28 -1.31 11.50 -0.66
N SER A 29 -1.04 10.48 -1.48
CA SER A 29 0.22 10.36 -2.22
C SER A 29 0.43 11.55 -3.18
N LYS A 30 -0.61 11.99 -3.89
CA LYS A 30 -0.55 13.21 -4.73
C LYS A 30 -0.17 14.44 -3.92
N GLN A 31 -0.80 14.64 -2.77
CA GLN A 31 -0.50 15.76 -1.88
C GLN A 31 0.96 15.72 -1.39
N ILE A 32 1.48 14.53 -1.06
CA ILE A 32 2.88 14.34 -0.70
C ILE A 32 3.80 14.71 -1.86
N GLY A 33 3.48 14.32 -3.10
CA GLY A 33 4.24 14.69 -4.31
C GLY A 33 4.36 16.21 -4.48
N ILE A 34 3.24 16.92 -4.34
CA ILE A 34 3.20 18.40 -4.38
C ILE A 34 4.11 19.01 -3.30
N LEU A 35 4.05 18.50 -2.07
CA LEU A 35 4.88 18.98 -0.96
C LEU A 35 6.36 18.71 -1.21
N LYS A 36 6.72 17.49 -1.62
CA LYS A 36 8.11 17.13 -1.94
C LYS A 36 8.67 18.02 -3.04
N LYS A 37 7.90 18.26 -4.11
CA LYS A 37 8.28 19.19 -5.18
C LYS A 37 8.48 20.62 -4.67
N LYS A 38 7.56 21.11 -3.83
CA LYS A 38 7.65 22.45 -3.20
C LYS A 38 8.93 22.60 -2.36
N TYR A 39 9.30 21.56 -1.62
CA TYR A 39 10.48 21.56 -0.74
C TYR A 39 11.75 21.00 -1.41
N LYS A 40 11.71 20.68 -2.70
CA LYS A 40 12.82 20.08 -3.46
C LYS A 40 13.36 18.79 -2.83
N MET A 41 12.46 17.95 -2.33
CA MET A 41 12.75 16.62 -1.79
C MET A 41 12.58 15.55 -2.86
N ASP A 42 13.34 14.47 -2.75
CA ASP A 42 13.23 13.32 -3.64
C ASP A 42 11.94 12.52 -3.39
N ILE A 43 11.37 11.98 -4.47
CA ILE A 43 10.18 11.12 -4.40
C ILE A 43 10.52 9.79 -3.75
N PHE A 44 11.66 9.20 -4.10
CA PHE A 44 12.13 7.97 -3.49
C PHE A 44 12.76 8.24 -2.12
N ASP A 45 12.23 7.58 -1.08
CA ASP A 45 12.73 7.66 0.29
C ASP A 45 12.88 6.23 0.85
N PRO A 46 14.04 5.59 0.65
CA PRO A 46 14.25 4.18 1.01
C PRO A 46 14.15 3.94 2.52
N GLU A 47 14.54 4.90 3.35
CA GLU A 47 14.45 4.76 4.80
C GLU A 47 12.99 4.78 5.26
N ARG A 48 12.16 5.63 4.65
CA ARG A 48 10.72 5.63 4.94
C ARG A 48 10.04 4.35 4.50
N GLU A 49 10.38 3.82 3.32
CA GLU A 49 9.82 2.54 2.84
C GLU A 49 10.20 1.37 3.74
N LYS A 50 11.48 1.28 4.12
CA LYS A 50 12.00 0.27 5.06
C LYS A 50 11.31 0.35 6.42
N GLN A 51 11.09 1.56 6.93
CA GLN A 51 10.38 1.78 8.20
C GLN A 51 8.95 1.21 8.14
N ILE A 52 8.17 1.56 7.11
CA ILE A 52 6.78 1.09 6.97
C ILE A 52 6.73 -0.44 6.90
N ILE A 53 7.63 -1.06 6.13
CA ILE A 53 7.69 -2.52 6.00
C ILE A 53 8.04 -3.17 7.34
N SER A 54 9.04 -2.63 8.05
CA SER A 54 9.44 -3.16 9.36
C SER A 54 8.30 -3.08 10.37
N GLU A 55 7.62 -1.93 10.46
CA GLU A 55 6.47 -1.72 11.35
C GLU A 55 5.30 -2.65 11.02
N ALA A 56 5.02 -2.85 9.72
CA ALA A 56 3.91 -3.70 9.30
C ALA A 56 4.15 -5.20 9.49
N THR A 57 5.42 -5.63 9.57
CA THR A 57 5.79 -7.06 9.57
C THR A 57 6.34 -7.56 10.90
N GLU A 58 6.51 -6.69 11.90
CA GLU A 58 7.19 -6.99 13.17
C GLU A 58 6.61 -8.22 13.90
N ALA A 59 5.29 -8.37 13.90
CA ALA A 59 4.59 -9.44 14.62
C ALA A 59 4.04 -10.56 13.71
N MET A 60 4.45 -10.59 12.43
CA MET A 60 3.94 -11.56 11.45
C MET A 60 4.77 -12.85 11.42
N SER A 61 4.14 -13.96 11.03
CA SER A 61 4.89 -15.18 10.66
C SER A 61 5.71 -14.95 9.38
N ASP A 62 6.72 -15.80 9.13
CA ASP A 62 7.59 -15.67 7.94
C ASP A 62 6.80 -15.67 6.61
N ASN A 63 5.74 -16.47 6.53
CA ASN A 63 4.89 -16.52 5.34
C ASN A 63 4.09 -15.23 5.16
N GLU A 64 3.44 -14.75 6.23
CA GLU A 64 2.67 -13.50 6.19
C GLU A 64 3.57 -12.31 5.88
N LYS A 65 4.76 -12.27 6.47
CA LYS A 65 5.76 -11.25 6.22
C LYS A 65 6.12 -11.18 4.74
N LYS A 66 6.45 -12.31 4.11
CA LYS A 66 6.78 -12.38 2.68
C LYS A 66 5.67 -11.79 1.80
N TYR A 67 4.41 -12.11 2.07
CA TYR A 67 3.28 -11.60 1.27
C TYR A 67 3.04 -10.11 1.53
N THR A 68 3.12 -9.68 2.79
CA THR A 68 2.95 -8.27 3.19
C THR A 68 4.06 -7.39 2.61
N GLU A 69 5.31 -7.82 2.64
CA GLU A 69 6.43 -7.11 2.02
C GLU A 69 6.19 -6.88 0.53
N SER A 70 5.79 -7.93 -0.20
CA SER A 70 5.50 -7.82 -1.63
C SER A 70 4.35 -6.85 -1.91
N PHE A 71 3.27 -6.92 -1.12
CA PHE A 71 2.14 -5.98 -1.24
C PHE A 71 2.59 -4.53 -0.99
N LEU A 72 3.33 -4.28 0.09
CA LEU A 72 3.77 -2.93 0.46
C LEU A 72 4.73 -2.33 -0.56
N HIS A 73 5.66 -3.11 -1.11
CA HIS A 73 6.55 -2.64 -2.18
C HIS A 73 5.77 -2.19 -3.41
N ASN A 74 4.86 -3.01 -3.92
CA ASN A 74 4.03 -2.64 -5.07
C ASN A 74 3.19 -1.39 -4.78
N LEU A 75 2.62 -1.31 -3.57
CA LEU A 75 1.84 -0.15 -3.13
C LEU A 75 2.69 1.13 -3.09
N MET A 76 3.94 1.03 -2.61
CA MET A 76 4.90 2.14 -2.59
C MET A 76 5.35 2.55 -3.98
N ASP A 77 5.57 1.61 -4.90
CA ASP A 77 5.93 1.91 -6.29
C ASP A 77 4.84 2.72 -6.99
N ILE A 78 3.58 2.28 -6.88
CA ILE A 78 2.43 3.06 -7.41
C ILE A 78 2.37 4.45 -6.75
N SER A 79 2.71 4.55 -5.47
CA SER A 79 2.73 5.86 -4.77
C SER A 79 3.74 6.80 -5.39
N LYS A 80 4.92 6.30 -5.76
CA LYS A 80 6.00 7.09 -6.36
C LYS A 80 5.62 7.54 -7.77
N GLU A 81 4.95 6.70 -8.54
CA GLU A 81 4.39 7.08 -9.85
C GLU A 81 3.43 8.26 -9.70
N VAL A 82 2.44 8.14 -8.81
CA VAL A 82 1.43 9.18 -8.56
C VAL A 82 2.04 10.46 -7.95
N GLN A 83 3.10 10.35 -7.15
CA GLN A 83 3.84 11.51 -6.63
C GLN A 83 4.61 12.27 -7.72
N SER A 84 4.89 11.62 -8.85
CA SER A 84 5.67 12.16 -9.96
C SER A 84 4.80 12.84 -11.02
N GLU A 85 3.48 12.64 -11.00
CA GLU A 85 2.50 13.35 -11.83
C GLU A 85 2.45 14.85 -11.49
#